data_AF-C0ZFL4-F1
#
_entry.id   AF-C0ZFL4-F1
#
_cell.length_a   1.000
_cell.length_b   1.000
_cell.length_c   1.000
_cell.angle_alpha   90.00
_cell.angle_beta   90.00
_cell.angle_gamma   90.00
#
_symmetry.space_group_name_H-M   'P 1'
#
loop_
_entity.id
_entity.type
_entity.pdbx_description
1 polymer ?
#
loop_
_entity_poly.entity_id
_entity_poly.type
_entity_poly.pdbx_seq_one_letter_code
_entity_poly.pdbx_strand_id
1 'polypeptide(L)'
;MIFTIDPHQISIHYEHAEPVQIDWDDVYSVSYYKIDCIEYEMGYLVFDFVYGEFIEINDSDHNWEKIVNDLEKYLPSQTSDWRHSLHSWSIDDGILYLYEKV
;
A
#
# COMPACT_ATOMS: atom_id res chain seq x y z
N MET A 1 -8.34 1.45 12.53
CA MET A 1 -8.54 0.99 11.14
C MET A 1 -7.73 -0.29 10.98
N ILE A 2 -8.28 -1.33 10.36
CA ILE A 2 -7.59 -2.61 10.14
C ILE A 2 -7.64 -2.92 8.65
N PHE A 3 -6.48 -3.17 8.06
CA PHE A 3 -6.35 -3.60 6.67
C PHE A 3 -6.14 -5.10 6.60
N THR A 4 -6.91 -5.75 5.73
CA THR A 4 -6.72 -7.16 5.38
C THR A 4 -6.55 -7.26 3.87
N ILE A 5 -5.58 -8.04 3.44
CA ILE A 5 -5.28 -8.26 2.03
C ILE A 5 -5.35 -9.75 1.78
N ASP A 6 -6.09 -10.13 0.75
CA ASP A 6 -6.26 -11.52 0.31
C ASP A 6 -6.10 -11.62 -1.22
N PRO A 7 -6.16 -12.84 -1.80
CA PRO A 7 -5.98 -13.03 -3.24
C PRO A 7 -6.96 -12.29 -4.16
N HIS A 8 -8.09 -11.81 -3.64
CA HIS A 8 -9.18 -11.25 -4.44
C HIS A 8 -9.40 -9.76 -4.18
N GLN A 9 -9.23 -9.34 -2.93
CA GLN A 9 -9.63 -8.01 -2.49
C GLN A 9 -8.75 -7.46 -1.35
N ILE A 10 -8.90 -6.15 -1.14
CA ILE A 10 -8.44 -5.42 0.03
C ILE A 10 -9.67 -5.07 0.86
N SER A 11 -9.66 -5.46 2.14
CA SER A 11 -10.70 -5.11 3.11
C SER A 11 -10.21 -4.06 4.10
N ILE A 12 -10.98 -3.00 4.29
CA ILE A 12 -10.72 -1.94 5.27
C ILE A 12 -11.82 -1.96 6.32
N HIS A 13 -11.44 -2.23 7.57
CA HIS A 13 -12.36 -2.23 8.71
C HIS A 13 -12.18 -0.98 9.56
N TYR A 14 -13.25 -0.22 9.69
CA TYR A 14 -13.36 0.92 10.61
C TYR A 14 -14.09 0.48 11.89
N GLU A 15 -13.77 1.09 13.03
CA GLU A 15 -14.32 0.67 14.33
C GLU A 15 -15.85 0.79 14.41
N HIS A 16 -16.45 1.69 13.64
CA HIS A 16 -17.88 2.01 13.68
C HIS A 16 -18.52 2.14 12.29
N ALA A 17 -17.97 1.47 11.27
CA ALA A 17 -18.56 1.44 9.95
C ALA A 17 -18.50 0.04 9.34
N GLU A 18 -19.35 -0.19 8.34
CA GLU A 18 -19.27 -1.40 7.53
C GLU A 18 -17.89 -1.49 6.85
N PRO A 19 -17.33 -2.70 6.71
CA PRO A 19 -16.07 -2.89 6.00
C PRO A 19 -16.17 -2.44 4.56
N VAL A 20 -15.16 -1.71 4.09
CA VAL A 20 -15.01 -1.39 2.68
C VAL A 20 -14.24 -2.52 2.02
N GLN A 21 -14.76 -3.03 0.91
CA GLN A 21 -14.14 -4.08 0.09
C GLN A 21 -13.75 -3.48 -1.25
N ILE A 22 -12.51 -3.69 -1.65
CA ILE A 22 -11.96 -3.20 -2.91
C ILE A 22 -11.38 -4.39 -3.65
N ASP A 23 -11.95 -4.74 -4.79
CA ASP A 23 -11.43 -5.81 -5.63
C ASP A 23 -10.09 -5.39 -6.26
N TRP A 24 -9.17 -6.34 -6.45
CA TRP A 24 -7.90 -6.06 -7.14
C TRP A 24 -8.10 -5.47 -8.55
N ASP A 25 -9.22 -5.79 -9.20
CA ASP A 25 -9.58 -5.23 -10.50
C ASP A 25 -9.86 -3.71 -10.46
N ASP A 26 -10.23 -3.18 -9.29
CA ASP A 26 -10.47 -1.76 -9.07
C ASP A 26 -9.20 -1.01 -8.65
N VAL A 27 -8.12 -1.72 -8.32
CA VAL A 27 -6.80 -1.12 -8.03
C VAL A 27 -6.08 -0.81 -9.34
N TYR A 28 -5.72 0.46 -9.53
CA TYR A 28 -4.97 0.95 -10.68
C TYR A 28 -3.46 0.88 -10.43
N SER A 29 -2.99 1.34 -9.27
CA SER A 29 -1.58 1.27 -8.89
C SER A 29 -1.41 1.07 -7.39
N VAL A 30 -0.29 0.46 -7.02
CA VAL A 30 0.21 0.44 -5.64
C VAL A 30 1.59 1.09 -5.64
N SER A 31 1.74 2.15 -4.87
CA SER A 31 3.00 2.91 -4.80
C SER A 31 3.42 3.19 -3.36
N TYR A 32 4.68 3.52 -3.16
CA TYR A 32 5.25 3.88 -1.87
C TYR A 32 6.06 5.16 -2.00
N TYR A 33 5.92 6.07 -1.04
CA TYR A 33 6.75 7.26 -0.94
C TYR A 33 7.03 7.58 0.53
N LYS A 34 8.05 8.40 0.77
CA LYS A 34 8.37 8.94 2.09
C LYS A 34 8.23 10.45 2.11
N ILE A 35 7.86 10.98 3.27
CA ILE A 35 7.86 12.41 3.54
C ILE A 35 8.76 12.73 4.73
N ASP A 36 9.32 13.94 4.70
CA ASP A 36 10.05 14.52 5.82
C ASP A 36 9.06 15.13 6.82
N CYS A 37 8.93 14.51 7.99
CA CYS A 37 8.24 15.12 9.13
C CYS A 37 9.28 15.80 10.03
N ILE A 38 8.83 16.71 10.90
CA ILE A 38 9.73 17.55 11.73
C ILE A 38 10.75 16.73 12.54
N GLU A 39 10.38 15.53 13.01
CA GLU A 39 11.23 14.71 13.90
C GLU A 39 11.61 13.34 13.32
N TYR A 40 11.01 12.93 12.20
CA TYR A 40 11.18 11.59 11.63
C TYR A 40 10.70 11.54 10.18
N GLU A 41 11.06 10.49 9.45
CA GLU A 41 10.50 10.21 8.13
C GLU A 41 9.26 9.32 8.27
N MET A 42 8.21 9.59 7.50
CA MET A 42 7.04 8.71 7.45
C MET A 42 6.86 8.16 6.04
N GLY A 43 6.77 6.84 5.92
CA GLY A 43 6.45 6.15 4.68
C GLY A 43 4.95 5.96 4.51
N TYR A 44 4.49 6.04 3.26
CA TYR A 44 3.10 5.82 2.90
C TYR A 44 3.02 4.84 1.75
N LEU A 45 2.26 3.77 1.96
CA LEU A 45 1.79 2.90 0.91
C LEU A 45 0.45 3.44 0.39
N VAL A 46 0.38 3.69 -0.91
CA VAL A 46 -0.80 4.23 -1.59
C VAL A 46 -1.40 3.17 -2.49
N PHE A 47 -2.71 3.01 -2.43
CA PHE A 47 -3.47 2.28 -3.44
C PHE A 47 -4.33 3.29 -4.17
N ASP A 48 -4.02 3.51 -5.45
CA ASP A 48 -4.84 4.31 -6.34
C ASP A 48 -5.85 3.41 -7.02
N PHE A 49 -7.10 3.86 -7.10
CA PHE A 49 -8.19 3.12 -7.73
C PHE A 49 -8.51 3.67 -9.12
N VAL A 50 -9.13 2.83 -9.95
CA VAL A 50 -9.48 3.14 -11.35
C VAL A 50 -10.32 4.42 -11.49
N TYR A 51 -11.11 4.78 -10.49
CA TYR A 51 -11.99 5.95 -10.51
C TYR A 51 -11.39 7.22 -9.85
N GLY A 52 -10.09 7.23 -9.56
CA GLY A 52 -9.35 8.39 -9.04
C GLY A 52 -9.47 8.61 -7.53
N GLU A 53 -10.12 7.69 -6.81
CA GLU A 53 -10.05 7.59 -5.36
C GLU A 53 -8.75 6.86 -4.96
N PHE A 54 -8.25 7.13 -3.76
CA PHE A 54 -7.07 6.46 -3.23
C PHE A 54 -7.18 6.24 -1.73
N ILE A 55 -6.39 5.30 -1.22
CA ILE A 55 -6.17 5.09 0.21
C ILE A 55 -4.67 5.13 0.50
N GLU A 56 -4.31 5.60 1.68
CA GLU A 56 -2.93 5.61 2.16
C GLU A 56 -2.82 4.89 3.50
N ILE A 57 -1.73 4.14 3.65
CA ILE A 57 -1.38 3.45 4.89
C ILE A 57 0.02 3.90 5.26
N ASN A 58 0.17 4.50 6.43
CA ASN A 58 1.50 4.87 6.91
C ASN A 58 2.24 3.65 7.49
N ASP A 59 3.57 3.69 7.42
CA ASP A 59 4.46 2.64 7.92
C ASP A 59 4.54 2.53 9.45
N SER A 60 3.91 3.45 10.17
CA SER A 60 3.73 3.37 11.63
C SER A 60 2.51 2.53 12.05
N ASP A 61 1.67 2.07 11.11
CA ASP A 61 0.54 1.20 11.43
C ASP A 61 1.02 -0.12 12.07
N HIS A 62 0.40 -0.51 13.18
CA HIS A 62 0.70 -1.76 13.88
C HIS A 62 0.65 -3.03 13.01
N ASN A 63 -0.10 -3.03 11.91
CA ASN A 63 -0.19 -4.15 10.97
C ASN A 63 0.74 -4.01 9.76
N TRP A 64 1.61 -3.00 9.71
CA TRP A 64 2.46 -2.71 8.55
C TRP A 64 3.16 -3.93 7.98
N GLU A 65 3.92 -4.66 8.81
CA GLU A 65 4.64 -5.85 8.36
C GLU A 65 3.70 -6.94 7.84
N LYS A 66 2.51 -7.09 8.42
CA LYS A 66 1.51 -8.04 7.91
C LYS A 66 1.03 -7.60 6.52
N ILE A 67 0.72 -6.32 6.35
CA ILE A 67 0.27 -5.73 5.08
C ILE A 67 1.32 -5.96 3.99
N VAL A 68 2.59 -5.64 4.26
CA VAL A 68 3.70 -5.87 3.32
C VAL A 68 3.85 -7.36 2.96
N ASN A 69 3.76 -8.25 3.95
CA ASN A 69 3.85 -9.70 3.73
C ASN A 69 2.68 -10.26 2.89
N ASP A 70 1.48 -9.71 3.06
CA ASP A 70 0.30 -10.14 2.31
C ASP A 70 0.34 -9.58 0.87
N LEU A 71 0.84 -8.35 0.68
CA LEU A 71 1.09 -7.78 -0.64
C LEU A 71 2.10 -8.60 -1.44
N GLU A 72 3.20 -9.04 -0.82
CA GLU A 72 4.19 -9.88 -1.52
C GLU A 72 3.57 -11.16 -2.10
N LYS A 73 2.54 -11.70 -1.45
CA LYS A 73 1.85 -12.91 -1.88
C LYS A 73 0.75 -12.66 -2.91
N TYR A 74 0.04 -11.53 -2.78
CA TYR A 74 -1.24 -11.32 -3.47
C TYR A 74 -1.25 -10.17 -4.48
N LEU A 75 -0.20 -9.34 -4.52
CA LEU A 75 -0.11 -8.26 -5.49
C LEU A 75 -0.05 -8.83 -6.93
N PRO A 76 -1.01 -8.50 -7.81
CA PRO A 76 -1.04 -9.02 -9.17
C PRO A 76 0.15 -8.49 -9.99
N SER A 77 0.83 -9.35 -10.74
CA SER A 77 1.95 -9.01 -11.65
C SER A 77 3.06 -8.15 -11.02
N GLN A 78 4.02 -8.82 -10.38
CA GLN A 78 5.17 -8.20 -9.73
C GLN A 78 6.11 -7.51 -10.73
N THR A 79 6.50 -6.28 -10.42
CA THR A 79 7.71 -5.65 -10.96
C THR A 79 8.81 -5.79 -9.91
N SER A 80 9.85 -6.58 -10.20
CA SER A 80 11.15 -6.56 -9.47
C SER A 80 11.12 -6.82 -7.95
N ASP A 81 12.29 -6.83 -7.30
CA ASP A 81 12.50 -7.01 -5.85
C ASP A 81 12.05 -5.74 -5.07
N TRP A 82 10.76 -5.43 -5.18
CA TRP A 82 10.16 -4.21 -4.62
C TRP A 82 10.24 -4.21 -3.10
N ARG A 83 10.22 -5.38 -2.45
CA ARG A 83 10.30 -5.49 -0.99
C ARG A 83 11.66 -5.00 -0.50
N HIS A 84 12.74 -5.43 -1.16
CA HIS A 84 14.06 -4.90 -0.85
C HIS A 84 14.12 -3.38 -1.08
N SER A 85 13.56 -2.92 -2.20
CA SER A 85 13.52 -1.49 -2.56
C SER A 85 12.75 -0.66 -1.53
N LEU A 86 11.63 -1.15 -1.01
CA LEU A 86 10.82 -0.49 0.01
C LEU A 86 11.61 -0.29 1.31
N HIS A 87 12.40 -1.29 1.73
CA HIS A 87 13.19 -1.19 2.96
C HIS A 87 14.39 -0.24 2.84
N SER A 88 14.93 -0.03 1.64
CA SER A 88 16.06 0.88 1.39
C SER A 88 15.64 2.26 0.88
N TRP A 89 14.35 2.46 0.56
CA TRP A 89 13.83 3.69 -0.02
C TRP A 89 14.04 4.89 0.90
N SER A 90 14.42 6.02 0.31
CA SER A 90 14.60 7.31 0.99
C SER A 90 13.64 8.37 0.44
N ILE A 91 13.56 9.50 1.13
CA ILE A 91 12.73 10.65 0.70
C ILE A 91 13.18 11.16 -0.68
N ASP A 92 14.48 11.13 -0.97
CA ASP A 92 15.06 11.65 -2.20
C ASP A 92 14.80 10.74 -3.43
N ASP A 93 14.38 9.49 -3.20
CA ASP A 93 14.12 8.53 -4.28
C ASP A 93 12.75 8.74 -4.97
N GLY A 94 11.87 9.55 -4.38
CA GLY A 94 10.55 9.85 -4.92
C GLY A 94 9.55 8.72 -4.72
N ILE A 95 8.79 8.37 -5.76
CA ILE A 95 7.72 7.35 -5.71
C ILE A 95 8.24 6.01 -6.22
N LEU A 96 8.16 4.97 -5.39
CA LEU A 96 8.35 3.57 -5.76
C LEU A 96 7.03 2.99 -6.24
N TYR A 97 6.94 2.56 -7.50
CA TYR A 97 5.77 1.84 -8.00
C TYR A 97 5.96 0.33 -7.78
N LEU A 98 5.08 -0.28 -6.98
CA LEU A 98 5.09 -1.72 -6.70
C LEU A 98 4.26 -2.46 -7.76
N TYR A 99 3.15 -1.85 -8.17
CA TYR A 99 2.22 -2.34 -9.17
C TYR A 99 1.62 -1.17 -9.96
N GLU A 100 1.40 -1.37 -11.25
CA GLU A 100 0.64 -0.48 -12.11
C GLU A 100 -0.11 -1.32 -13.16
N LYS A 101 -1.40 -1.05 -13.31
CA LYS A 101 -2.26 -1.73 -14.29
C LYS A 101 -1.97 -1.17 -15.69
N VAL A 102 -1.47 -2.04 -16.57
CA VAL A 102 -1.15 -1.74 -17.99
C VAL A 102 -2.40 -1.72 -18.87
#